data_AF-A0A6I2R1P7-F1
#
_entry.id   AF-A0A6I2R1P7-F1
#
_cell.length_a   1.000
_cell.length_b   1.000
_cell.length_c   1.000
_cell.angle_alpha   90.00
_cell.angle_beta   90.00
_cell.angle_gamma   90.00
#
_symmetry.space_group_name_H-M   'P 1'
#
loop_
_entity.id
_entity.type
_entity.pdbx_description
1 polymer ?
#
loop_
_entity_poly.entity_id
_entity_poly.type
_entity_poly.pdbx_seq_one_letter_code
_entity_poly.pdbx_strand_id
1 'polypeptide(L)'
;MNMPTEKAQEGGTFSVNAEYPHSPVLCLTDELELRFLENLREHGRTKGTISTYRRNLSKLRKYLPEDSNLAPSFLPIWQSELLEQGYSPSTVNSCTATVNSLLEFAGRQDLQTRQIPINVETPSPELTRNEYLRLLQAAKLLEKRQTYLLVLLFGTMDLPLRSLSCMTVEAVQKGWVFVPQRLRVPPCLRAELLAYAGERGIGSGPVFCTRYGKLMDRGNINVRIQSLARDARVPAEKCNPRCLRKLCTATQESIRANLELLAEQTYDRLLENEALTVGWSGCYKGGEEL
;
A
#
# COMPACT_ATOMS: atom_id res chain seq x y z
N MET A 1 -44.70 -32.87 62.51
CA MET A 1 -45.61 -31.87 63.11
C MET A 1 -44.83 -31.18 64.22
N ASN A 2 -44.77 -29.84 64.15
CA ASN A 2 -44.32 -28.88 65.18
C ASN A 2 -42.81 -28.71 65.50
N MET A 3 -42.30 -27.59 64.97
CA MET A 3 -41.42 -26.59 65.63
C MET A 3 -41.88 -26.28 67.08
N PRO A 4 -41.01 -25.81 68.01
CA PRO A 4 -40.39 -24.47 67.97
C PRO A 4 -38.96 -24.37 68.57
N THR A 5 -38.18 -23.32 68.26
CA THR A 5 -38.06 -22.16 69.17
C THR A 5 -37.37 -20.96 68.49
N GLU A 6 -37.96 -19.79 68.75
CA GLU A 6 -37.46 -18.44 68.45
C GLU A 6 -36.15 -18.11 69.17
N LYS A 7 -35.31 -17.31 68.52
CA LYS A 7 -34.80 -16.06 69.13
C LYS A 7 -34.67 -14.97 68.08
N ALA A 8 -35.37 -13.87 68.35
CA ALA A 8 -35.20 -12.58 67.70
C ALA A 8 -33.95 -11.87 68.23
N GLN A 9 -33.23 -11.15 67.36
CA GLN A 9 -32.58 -9.88 67.72
C GLN A 9 -32.23 -9.05 66.46
N GLU A 10 -32.98 -7.97 66.30
CA GLU A 10 -32.57 -6.59 65.96
C GLU A 10 -31.49 -6.31 64.90
N GLY A 11 -31.96 -5.75 63.80
CA GLY A 11 -31.52 -4.51 63.13
C GLY A 11 -30.11 -3.96 63.38
N GLY A 12 -29.36 -3.82 62.28
CA GLY A 12 -28.17 -2.99 62.21
C GLY A 12 -27.67 -2.88 60.78
N THR A 13 -28.16 -1.87 60.07
CA THR A 13 -27.73 -1.40 58.74
C THR A 13 -26.22 -1.48 58.51
N PHE A 14 -25.82 -2.21 57.48
CA PHE A 14 -24.60 -1.93 56.73
C PHE A 14 -24.90 -2.03 55.22
N SER A 15 -25.36 -0.92 54.67
CA SER A 15 -25.24 -0.66 53.23
C SER A 15 -23.75 -0.57 52.91
N VAL A 16 -23.20 -1.62 52.31
CA VAL A 16 -21.99 -1.50 51.50
C VAL A 16 -22.46 -1.44 50.05
N ASN A 17 -22.77 -0.22 49.62
CA ASN A 17 -22.73 0.13 48.21
C ASN A 17 -21.29 -0.08 47.75
N ALA A 18 -20.99 -1.27 47.24
CA ALA A 18 -19.83 -1.45 46.39
C ALA A 18 -20.20 -0.79 45.05
N GLU A 19 -19.95 0.51 44.95
CA GLU A 19 -19.77 1.19 43.67
C GLU A 19 -18.66 0.43 42.93
N TYR A 20 -19.07 -0.44 42.00
CA TYR A 20 -18.19 -0.90 40.95
C TYR A 20 -17.79 0.35 40.15
N PRO A 21 -16.49 0.70 40.06
CA PRO A 21 -16.07 1.84 39.26
C PRO A 21 -16.55 1.62 37.83
N HIS A 22 -17.30 2.59 37.31
CA HIS A 22 -17.88 2.62 35.97
C HIS A 22 -16.90 2.04 34.94
N SER A 23 -17.33 0.99 34.24
CA SER A 23 -16.57 0.38 33.14
C SER A 23 -16.02 1.46 32.20
N PRO A 24 -14.76 1.33 31.74
CA PRO A 24 -14.12 2.31 30.88
C PRO A 24 -14.66 2.13 29.46
N VAL A 25 -15.89 2.57 29.21
CA VAL A 25 -16.56 2.41 27.92
C VAL A 25 -16.59 3.75 27.20
N LEU A 26 -16.38 3.76 25.89
CA LEU A 26 -16.57 4.95 25.05
C LEU A 26 -17.79 4.74 24.15
N CYS A 27 -18.81 5.59 24.27
CA CYS A 27 -19.93 5.58 23.34
C CYS A 27 -19.53 6.29 22.04
N LEU A 28 -19.63 5.60 20.92
CA LEU A 28 -19.36 6.17 19.60
C LEU A 28 -20.58 6.92 19.08
N THR A 29 -20.50 8.24 19.05
CA THR A 29 -21.54 9.12 18.49
C THR A 29 -21.14 9.65 17.11
N ASP A 30 -22.13 9.97 16.28
CA ASP A 30 -21.89 10.58 14.97
C ASP A 30 -21.15 11.92 15.10
N GLU A 31 -21.45 12.68 16.16
CA GLU A 31 -20.77 13.94 16.46
C GLU A 31 -19.27 13.74 16.74
N LEU A 32 -18.91 12.71 17.51
CA LEU A 32 -17.51 12.40 17.80
C LEU A 32 -16.74 12.06 16.52
N GLU A 33 -17.34 11.26 15.64
CA GLU A 33 -16.74 10.92 14.34
C GLU A 33 -16.58 12.15 13.44
N LEU A 34 -17.59 13.02 13.37
CA LEU A 34 -17.53 14.24 12.58
C LEU A 34 -16.43 15.18 13.08
N ARG A 35 -16.37 15.41 14.40
CA ARG A 35 -15.32 16.23 15.03
C ARG A 35 -13.93 15.66 14.79
N PHE A 36 -13.78 14.35 14.85
CA PHE A 36 -12.52 13.69 14.54
C PHE A 36 -12.12 13.87 13.07
N LEU A 37 -13.03 13.64 12.13
CA LEU A 37 -12.74 13.81 10.70
C LEU A 37 -12.43 15.27 10.34
N GLU A 38 -13.06 16.23 11.01
CA GLU A 38 -12.79 17.66 10.85
C GLU A 38 -11.43 18.05 11.44
N ASN A 39 -11.10 17.54 12.63
CA ASN A 39 -9.77 17.69 13.22
C ASN A 39 -8.67 17.17 12.28
N LEU A 40 -8.84 16.00 11.67
CA LEU A 40 -7.88 15.47 10.68
C LEU A 40 -7.73 16.39 9.46
N ARG A 41 -8.81 17.03 9.02
CA ARG A 41 -8.81 17.98 7.90
C ARG A 41 -8.02 19.23 8.26
N GLU A 42 -8.24 19.79 9.45
CA GLU A 42 -7.54 20.97 9.97
C GLU A 42 -6.04 20.71 10.13
N HIS A 43 -5.65 19.49 10.54
CA HIS A 43 -4.26 19.07 10.66
C HIS A 43 -3.64 18.61 9.32
N GLY A 44 -4.20 19.02 8.18
CA GLY A 44 -3.58 18.88 6.87
C GLY A 44 -3.62 17.48 6.27
N ARG A 45 -4.47 16.56 6.76
CA ARG A 45 -4.60 15.23 6.14
C ARG A 45 -5.23 15.33 4.75
N THR A 46 -4.72 14.53 3.82
CA THR A 46 -5.22 14.55 2.43
C THR A 46 -6.67 14.07 2.36
N LYS A 47 -7.43 14.56 1.36
CA LYS A 47 -8.81 14.10 1.08
C LYS A 47 -8.90 12.57 0.93
N GLY A 48 -7.86 11.95 0.36
CA GLY A 48 -7.76 10.49 0.24
C GLY A 48 -7.64 9.78 1.58
N THR A 49 -6.80 10.30 2.49
CA THR A 49 -6.65 9.76 3.85
C THR A 49 -7.95 9.87 4.64
N ILE A 50 -8.62 11.03 4.61
CA ILE A 50 -9.92 11.24 5.27
C ILE A 50 -10.98 10.28 4.72
N SER A 51 -11.00 10.04 3.41
CA SER A 51 -11.94 9.10 2.79
C SER A 51 -11.70 7.66 3.24
N THR A 52 -10.45 7.26 3.45
CA THR A 52 -10.10 5.95 4.03
C THR A 52 -10.58 5.85 5.48
N TYR A 53 -10.36 6.89 6.28
CA TYR A 53 -10.79 6.92 7.68
C TYR A 53 -12.31 6.78 7.78
N ARG A 54 -13.07 7.57 7.00
CA ARG A 54 -14.53 7.45 6.93
C ARG A 54 -14.97 6.02 6.59
N ARG A 55 -14.36 5.39 5.59
CA ARG A 55 -14.68 4.00 5.21
C ARG A 55 -14.40 3.01 6.34
N ASN A 56 -13.28 3.17 7.04
CA ASN A 56 -12.92 2.30 8.15
C ASN A 56 -13.86 2.49 9.35
N LEU A 57 -14.27 3.72 9.65
CA LEU A 57 -15.28 4.03 10.67
C LEU A 57 -16.66 3.46 10.31
N SER A 58 -17.09 3.59 9.05
CA SER A 58 -18.33 2.95 8.59
C SER A 58 -18.27 1.42 8.66
N LYS A 59 -17.07 0.82 8.56
CA LYS A 59 -16.92 -0.61 8.84
C LYS A 59 -17.10 -0.88 10.33
N LEU A 60 -16.40 -0.15 11.21
CA LEU A 60 -16.55 -0.27 12.66
C LEU A 60 -18.03 -0.22 13.09
N ARG A 61 -18.79 0.75 12.57
CA ARG A 61 -20.23 0.93 12.81
C ARG A 61 -21.08 -0.32 12.56
N LYS A 62 -20.71 -1.16 11.60
CA LYS A 62 -21.47 -2.37 11.29
C LYS A 62 -21.30 -3.49 12.30
N TYR A 63 -20.25 -3.41 13.13
CA TYR A 63 -19.90 -4.44 14.12
C TYR A 63 -20.09 -3.92 15.55
N LEU A 64 -20.50 -2.66 15.72
CA LEU A 64 -20.78 -2.12 17.04
C LEU A 64 -22.08 -2.72 17.60
N PRO A 65 -22.12 -2.97 18.92
CA PRO A 65 -23.37 -3.33 19.61
C PRO A 65 -24.39 -2.19 19.53
N GLU A 66 -25.66 -2.49 19.80
CA GLU A 66 -26.78 -1.52 19.67
C GLU A 66 -26.59 -0.26 20.53
N ASP A 67 -25.90 -0.37 21.66
CA ASP A 67 -25.56 0.73 22.56
C ASP A 67 -24.33 1.55 22.10
N SER A 68 -23.72 1.19 20.96
CA SER A 68 -22.54 1.84 20.35
C SER A 68 -21.34 1.97 21.29
N ASN A 69 -21.26 1.10 22.29
CA ASN A 69 -20.28 1.16 23.35
C ASN A 69 -19.02 0.35 23.00
N LEU A 70 -17.87 1.01 23.01
CA LEU A 70 -16.56 0.37 22.89
C LEU A 70 -16.04 -0.05 24.25
N ALA A 71 -16.11 -1.36 24.53
CA ALA A 71 -15.41 -1.99 25.64
C ALA A 71 -13.94 -2.30 25.29
N PRO A 72 -13.03 -2.43 26.27
CA PRO A 72 -11.61 -2.74 26.01
C PRO A 72 -11.38 -4.03 25.20
N SER A 73 -12.27 -5.01 25.31
CA SER A 73 -12.20 -6.29 24.57
C SER A 73 -12.73 -6.21 23.14
N PHE A 74 -13.41 -5.12 22.75
CA PHE A 74 -14.09 -5.02 21.46
C PHE A 74 -13.10 -5.06 20.28
N LEU A 75 -12.04 -4.25 20.32
CA LEU A 75 -11.11 -4.16 19.18
C LEU A 75 -10.35 -5.46 18.88
N PRO A 76 -9.81 -6.19 19.87
CA PRO A 76 -9.24 -7.52 19.63
C PRO A 76 -10.23 -8.51 18.99
N ILE A 77 -11.48 -8.53 19.45
CA ILE A 77 -12.52 -9.41 18.89
C ILE A 77 -12.83 -9.02 17.45
N TRP A 78 -13.05 -7.73 17.20
CA TRP A 78 -13.31 -7.19 15.87
C TRP A 78 -12.16 -7.46 14.89
N GLN A 79 -10.91 -7.40 15.34
CA GLN A 79 -9.75 -7.79 14.52
C GLN A 79 -9.82 -9.25 14.08
N SER A 80 -10.10 -10.16 15.00
CA SER A 80 -10.24 -11.60 14.71
C SER A 80 -11.39 -11.86 13.74
N GLU A 81 -12.55 -11.24 13.94
CA GLU A 81 -13.70 -11.37 13.03
C GLU A 81 -13.39 -10.87 11.62
N LEU A 82 -12.66 -9.75 11.48
CA LEU A 82 -12.24 -9.28 10.16
C LEU A 82 -11.28 -10.28 9.48
N LEU A 83 -10.37 -10.91 10.23
CA LEU A 83 -9.51 -11.94 9.66
C LEU A 83 -10.31 -13.17 9.22
N GLU A 84 -11.26 -13.64 10.04
CA GLU A 84 -12.13 -14.78 9.72
C GLU A 84 -13.00 -14.52 8.48
N GLN A 85 -13.40 -13.26 8.27
CA GLN A 85 -14.11 -12.83 7.05
C GLN A 85 -13.21 -12.69 5.81
N GLY A 86 -11.93 -13.05 5.92
CA GLY A 86 -10.97 -13.06 4.81
C GLY A 86 -10.35 -11.70 4.49
N TYR A 87 -10.45 -10.71 5.38
CA TYR A 87 -9.70 -9.46 5.20
C TYR A 87 -8.20 -9.70 5.41
N SER A 88 -7.36 -9.11 4.54
CA SER A 88 -5.91 -9.19 4.72
C SER A 88 -5.45 -8.53 6.02
N PRO A 89 -4.37 -9.00 6.67
CA PRO A 89 -3.80 -8.35 7.87
C PRO A 89 -3.49 -6.86 7.67
N SER A 90 -3.09 -6.46 6.46
CA SER A 90 -2.87 -5.04 6.13
C SER A 90 -4.17 -4.23 6.17
N THR A 91 -5.27 -4.80 5.69
CA THR A 91 -6.59 -4.17 5.75
C THR A 91 -7.07 -4.05 7.20
N VAL A 92 -6.90 -5.11 7.99
CA VAL A 92 -7.27 -5.10 9.42
C VAL A 92 -6.46 -4.05 10.17
N ASN A 93 -5.14 -3.99 9.97
CA ASN A 93 -4.28 -2.98 10.59
C ASN A 93 -4.61 -1.55 10.16
N SER A 94 -5.00 -1.34 8.90
CA SER A 94 -5.50 -0.04 8.43
C SER A 94 -6.77 0.38 9.17
N CYS A 95 -7.70 -0.56 9.39
CA CYS A 95 -8.91 -0.31 10.18
C CYS A 95 -8.54 -0.02 11.64
N THR A 96 -7.74 -0.86 12.27
CA THR A 96 -7.22 -0.68 13.64
C THR A 96 -6.55 0.68 13.82
N ALA A 97 -5.69 1.10 12.88
CA ALA A 97 -5.00 2.39 12.96
C ALA A 97 -5.98 3.58 12.93
N THR A 98 -7.03 3.50 12.11
CA THR A 98 -8.09 4.51 12.11
C THR A 98 -8.80 4.58 13.47
N VAL A 99 -9.16 3.43 14.05
CA VAL A 99 -9.88 3.42 15.32
C VAL A 99 -8.99 3.83 16.49
N ASN A 100 -7.73 3.40 16.54
CA ASN A 100 -6.79 3.86 17.55
C ASN A 100 -6.59 5.39 17.47
N SER A 101 -6.52 5.96 16.27
CA SER A 101 -6.42 7.41 16.08
C SER A 101 -7.68 8.16 16.55
N LEU A 102 -8.88 7.58 16.35
CA LEU A 102 -10.12 8.12 16.91
C LEU A 102 -10.13 8.05 18.44
N LEU A 103 -9.69 6.94 19.01
CA LEU A 103 -9.60 6.74 20.46
C LEU A 103 -8.59 7.69 21.10
N GLU A 104 -7.46 7.93 20.43
CA GLU A 104 -6.48 8.93 20.84
C GLU A 104 -7.11 10.34 20.87
N PHE A 105 -7.84 10.71 19.81
CA PHE A 105 -8.57 11.97 19.75
C PHE A 105 -9.64 12.11 20.84
N ALA A 106 -10.30 11.01 21.20
CA ALA A 106 -11.26 10.95 22.30
C ALA A 106 -10.62 10.87 23.70
N GLY A 107 -9.29 10.87 23.81
CA GLY A 107 -8.57 10.75 25.08
C GLY A 107 -8.62 9.36 25.72
N ARG A 108 -9.00 8.33 24.95
CA ARG A 108 -9.20 6.95 25.41
C ARG A 108 -8.13 6.00 24.88
N GLN A 109 -6.87 6.33 25.17
CA GLN A 109 -5.73 5.49 24.79
C GLN A 109 -5.77 4.10 25.45
N ASP A 110 -6.46 3.98 26.59
CA ASP A 110 -6.70 2.73 27.31
C ASP A 110 -7.52 1.70 26.50
N LEU A 111 -8.27 2.15 25.49
CA LEU A 111 -9.06 1.29 24.60
C LEU A 111 -8.34 0.89 23.32
N GLN A 112 -7.12 1.40 23.09
CA GLN A 112 -6.38 1.08 21.88
C GLN A 112 -5.89 -0.37 21.89
N THR A 113 -5.87 -1.00 20.71
CA THR A 113 -5.29 -2.33 20.57
C THR A 113 -4.07 -2.32 19.68
N ARG A 114 -3.18 -3.31 19.86
CA ARG A 114 -2.00 -3.45 19.01
C ARG A 114 -2.39 -3.84 17.59
N GLN A 115 -1.55 -3.45 16.64
CA GLN A 115 -1.66 -3.95 15.28
C GLN A 115 -1.23 -5.41 15.22
N ILE A 116 -1.89 -6.19 14.37
CA ILE A 116 -1.55 -7.58 14.12
C ILE A 116 -0.17 -7.60 13.43
N PRO A 117 0.79 -8.42 13.88
CA PRO A 117 2.05 -8.58 13.17
C PRO A 117 1.78 -8.97 11.72
N ILE A 118 2.17 -8.12 10.78
CA ILE A 118 2.18 -8.50 9.37
C ILE A 118 3.41 -9.37 9.22
N ASN A 119 3.23 -10.69 9.08
CA ASN A 119 4.31 -11.53 8.60
C ASN A 119 4.74 -10.93 7.25
N VAL A 120 5.94 -10.35 7.20
CA VAL A 120 6.48 -9.59 6.05
C VAL A 120 6.60 -10.50 4.81
N GLU A 121 6.43 -11.81 5.00
CA GLU A 121 6.50 -12.89 4.03
C GLU A 121 5.15 -13.26 3.39
N THR A 122 4.25 -12.32 3.10
CA THR A 122 3.33 -12.59 1.98
C THR A 122 4.01 -12.04 0.73
N PRO A 123 4.65 -12.88 -0.11
CA PRO A 123 5.30 -12.40 -1.31
C PRO A 123 4.24 -11.69 -2.15
N SER A 124 4.42 -10.39 -2.39
CA SER A 124 3.58 -9.69 -3.36
C SER A 124 3.70 -10.45 -4.68
N PRO A 125 2.57 -10.85 -5.30
CA PRO A 125 2.60 -11.77 -6.42
C PRO A 125 3.47 -11.18 -7.53
N GLU A 126 4.44 -11.97 -8.01
CA GLU A 126 5.46 -11.48 -8.93
C GLU A 126 5.03 -11.66 -10.38
N LEU A 127 5.14 -10.57 -11.13
CA LEU A 127 4.86 -10.54 -12.56
C LEU A 127 6.16 -10.86 -13.31
N THR A 128 6.13 -11.88 -14.16
CA THR A 128 7.25 -12.23 -15.05
C THR A 128 7.30 -11.30 -16.27
N ARG A 129 8.46 -11.23 -16.94
CA ARG A 129 8.61 -10.46 -18.19
C ARG A 129 7.65 -10.94 -19.28
N ASN A 130 7.41 -12.25 -19.39
CA ASN A 130 6.48 -12.83 -20.36
C ASN A 130 5.01 -12.49 -20.03
N GLU A 131 4.60 -12.52 -18.76
CA GLU A 131 3.26 -12.06 -18.33
C GLU A 131 3.06 -10.57 -18.65
N TYR A 132 4.08 -9.73 -18.41
CA TYR A 132 4.05 -8.31 -18.78
C TYR A 132 3.85 -8.10 -20.29
N LEU A 133 4.59 -8.82 -21.14
CA LEU A 133 4.43 -8.70 -22.60
C LEU A 133 3.04 -9.15 -23.06
N ARG A 134 2.48 -10.21 -22.45
CA ARG A 134 1.10 -10.64 -22.71
C ARG A 134 0.07 -9.59 -22.30
N LEU A 135 0.27 -8.86 -21.20
CA LEU A 135 -0.60 -7.74 -20.81
C LEU A 135 -0.58 -6.61 -21.86
N LEU A 136 0.62 -6.25 -22.36
CA LEU A 136 0.74 -5.27 -23.44
C LEU A 136 0.05 -5.74 -24.73
N GLN A 137 0.26 -7.00 -25.11
CA GLN A 137 -0.35 -7.59 -26.29
C GLN A 137 -1.88 -7.62 -26.18
N ALA A 138 -2.42 -8.05 -25.04
CA ALA A 138 -3.86 -8.06 -24.78
C ALA A 138 -4.45 -6.64 -24.85
N ALA A 139 -3.79 -5.64 -24.25
CA ALA A 139 -4.25 -4.26 -24.33
C ALA A 139 -4.26 -3.72 -25.77
N LYS A 140 -3.29 -4.12 -26.60
CA LYS A 140 -3.21 -3.75 -28.01
C LYS A 140 -4.31 -4.41 -28.84
N LEU A 141 -4.53 -5.72 -28.67
CA LEU A 141 -5.58 -6.47 -29.37
C LEU A 141 -6.99 -6.01 -29.03
N LEU A 142 -7.21 -5.55 -27.78
CA LEU A 142 -8.47 -4.99 -27.32
C LEU A 142 -8.62 -3.49 -27.63
N GLU A 143 -7.67 -2.90 -28.35
CA GLU A 143 -7.62 -1.46 -28.69
C GLU A 143 -7.71 -0.53 -27.46
N LYS A 144 -7.32 -1.03 -26.28
CA LYS A 144 -7.32 -0.27 -25.02
C LYS A 144 -6.06 0.59 -24.90
N ARG A 145 -5.88 1.54 -25.83
CA ARG A 145 -4.68 2.39 -25.99
C ARG A 145 -4.19 3.04 -24.68
N GLN A 146 -5.09 3.66 -23.91
CA GLN A 146 -4.71 4.29 -22.64
C GLN A 146 -4.26 3.26 -21.59
N THR A 147 -4.91 2.09 -21.52
CA THR A 147 -4.51 1.00 -20.62
C THR A 147 -3.16 0.40 -21.02
N TYR A 148 -2.92 0.23 -22.33
CA TYR A 148 -1.62 -0.19 -22.87
C TYR A 148 -0.49 0.73 -22.37
N LEU A 149 -0.69 2.05 -22.44
CA LEU A 149 0.31 3.03 -21.98
C LEU A 149 0.50 3.02 -20.46
N LEU A 150 -0.55 2.77 -19.68
CA LEU A 150 -0.42 2.59 -18.23
C LEU A 150 0.44 1.36 -17.91
N VAL A 151 0.21 0.24 -18.59
CA VAL A 151 1.01 -0.98 -18.44
C VAL A 151 2.46 -0.72 -18.85
N LEU A 152 2.67 -0.09 -20.01
CA LEU A 152 4.00 0.25 -20.52
C LEU A 152 4.76 1.19 -19.57
N LEU A 153 4.10 2.23 -19.06
CA LEU A 153 4.69 3.20 -18.13
C LEU A 153 5.21 2.50 -16.87
N PHE A 154 4.35 1.78 -16.14
CA PHE A 154 4.75 1.14 -14.89
C PHE A 154 5.71 -0.04 -15.11
N GLY A 155 5.70 -0.67 -16.29
CA GLY A 155 6.63 -1.75 -16.63
C GLY A 155 8.01 -1.30 -17.14
N THR A 156 8.19 0.00 -17.44
CA THR A 156 9.44 0.53 -18.01
C THR A 156 10.07 1.66 -17.20
N MET A 157 9.32 2.25 -16.27
CA MET A 157 9.76 3.36 -15.44
C MET A 157 9.43 3.09 -13.98
N ASP A 158 10.36 3.41 -13.08
CA ASP A 158 10.16 3.29 -11.62
C ASP A 158 9.25 4.41 -11.06
N LEU A 159 8.10 4.64 -11.69
CA LEU A 159 7.17 5.70 -11.31
C LEU A 159 6.14 5.16 -10.29
N PRO A 160 6.06 5.72 -9.07
CA PRO A 160 4.98 5.40 -8.16
C PRO A 160 3.62 5.85 -8.71
N LEU A 161 2.58 5.03 -8.56
CA LEU A 161 1.21 5.38 -8.99
C LEU A 161 0.72 6.72 -8.42
N ARG A 162 1.12 7.07 -7.19
CA ARG A 162 0.76 8.34 -6.55
C ARG A 162 1.26 9.58 -7.30
N SER A 163 2.25 9.42 -8.17
CA SER A 163 2.91 10.49 -8.89
C SER A 163 2.60 10.47 -10.39
N LEU A 164 1.54 9.75 -10.80
CA LEU A 164 1.10 9.70 -12.18
C LEU A 164 0.76 11.09 -12.75
N SER A 165 0.33 12.03 -11.91
CA SER A 165 0.06 13.42 -12.30
C SER A 165 1.29 14.16 -12.85
N CYS A 166 2.50 13.71 -12.51
CA CYS A 166 3.74 14.29 -13.01
C CYS A 166 4.06 13.86 -14.45
N MET A 167 3.35 12.87 -14.99
CA MET A 167 3.48 12.47 -16.40
C MET A 167 2.71 13.44 -17.28
N THR A 168 3.28 14.62 -17.46
CA THR A 168 2.71 15.66 -18.33
C THR A 168 3.32 15.65 -19.72
N VAL A 169 2.64 16.22 -20.71
CA VAL A 169 3.15 16.33 -22.08
C VAL A 169 4.52 17.02 -22.10
N GLU A 170 4.69 18.08 -21.33
CA GLU A 170 5.93 18.84 -21.22
C GLU A 170 7.06 18.00 -20.60
N ALA A 171 6.76 17.21 -19.57
CA ALA A 171 7.74 16.34 -18.94
C ALA A 171 8.18 15.20 -19.88
N VAL A 172 7.23 14.64 -20.64
CA VAL A 172 7.50 13.62 -21.66
C VAL A 172 8.34 14.21 -22.80
N GLN A 173 8.05 15.43 -23.27
CA GLN A 173 8.85 16.16 -24.26
C GLN A 173 10.27 16.48 -23.76
N LYS A 174 10.43 16.83 -22.48
CA LYS A 174 11.75 17.01 -21.87
C LYS A 174 12.50 15.67 -21.71
N GLY A 175 11.77 14.56 -21.60
CA GLY A 175 12.32 13.22 -21.44
C GLY A 175 12.68 12.85 -19.98
N TRP A 176 12.24 13.65 -19.01
CA TRP A 176 12.53 13.43 -17.59
C TRP A 176 11.36 13.90 -16.72
N VAL A 177 11.20 13.23 -15.57
CA VAL A 177 10.17 13.54 -14.56
C VAL A 177 10.84 13.55 -13.18
N PHE A 178 10.39 14.42 -12.27
CA PHE A 178 10.95 14.55 -10.92
C PHE A 178 10.03 13.94 -9.87
N VAL A 179 10.39 12.76 -9.34
CA VAL A 179 9.61 12.05 -8.31
C VAL A 179 10.48 11.05 -7.53
N PRO A 180 10.79 11.27 -6.24
CA PRO A 180 11.37 12.49 -5.65
C PRO A 180 12.75 12.85 -6.25
N GLN A 181 13.31 11.94 -7.05
CA GLN A 181 14.54 12.11 -7.82
C GLN A 181 14.23 12.18 -9.32
N ARG A 182 15.22 12.57 -10.12
CA ARG A 182 15.06 12.68 -11.58
C ARG A 182 15.00 11.29 -12.22
N LEU A 183 13.87 10.98 -12.84
CA LEU A 183 13.63 9.73 -13.57
C LEU A 183 13.67 10.00 -15.07
N ARG A 184 14.44 9.19 -15.80
CA ARG A 184 14.47 9.22 -17.27
C ARG A 184 13.20 8.60 -17.81
N VAL A 185 12.58 9.25 -18.81
CA VAL A 185 11.52 8.65 -19.61
C VAL A 185 12.19 7.86 -20.75
N PRO A 186 12.04 6.53 -20.82
CA PRO A 186 12.62 5.72 -21.89
C PRO A 186 12.17 6.23 -23.28
N PRO A 187 13.06 6.29 -24.30
CA PRO A 187 12.71 6.81 -25.62
C PRO A 187 11.50 6.12 -26.26
N CYS A 188 11.36 4.80 -26.11
CA CYS A 188 10.22 4.03 -26.61
C CYS A 188 8.91 4.45 -25.93
N LEU A 189 8.90 4.60 -24.60
CA LEU A 189 7.74 5.10 -23.86
C LEU A 189 7.41 6.54 -24.25
N ARG A 190 8.42 7.39 -24.40
CA ARG A 190 8.25 8.80 -24.80
C ARG A 190 7.54 8.91 -26.15
N ALA A 191 7.96 8.15 -27.15
CA ALA A 191 7.34 8.18 -28.48
C ALA A 191 5.85 7.80 -28.41
N GLU A 192 5.53 6.70 -27.70
CA GLU A 192 4.17 6.21 -27.53
C GLU A 192 3.26 7.19 -26.76
N LEU A 193 3.79 7.84 -25.71
CA LEU A 193 3.04 8.85 -24.94
C LEU A 193 2.76 10.11 -25.75
N LEU A 194 3.71 10.59 -26.56
CA LEU A 194 3.52 11.77 -27.40
C LEU A 194 2.56 11.50 -28.56
N ALA A 195 2.65 10.33 -29.20
CA ALA A 195 1.70 9.91 -30.22
C ALA A 195 0.28 9.89 -29.66
N TYR A 196 0.09 9.28 -28.48
CA TYR A 196 -1.20 9.26 -27.79
C TYR A 196 -1.71 10.65 -27.41
N ALA A 197 -0.83 11.54 -26.92
CA ALA A 197 -1.21 12.91 -26.62
C ALA A 197 -1.72 13.65 -27.88
N GLY A 198 -1.04 13.46 -29.01
CA GLY A 198 -1.47 13.98 -30.32
C GLY A 198 -2.82 13.41 -30.78
N GLU A 199 -2.97 12.08 -30.76
CA GLU A 199 -4.21 11.36 -31.11
C GLU A 199 -5.42 11.85 -30.27
N ARG A 200 -5.18 12.26 -29.02
CA ARG A 200 -6.21 12.70 -28.07
C ARG A 200 -6.36 14.21 -27.97
N GLY A 201 -5.57 14.99 -28.69
CA GLY A 201 -5.58 16.46 -28.61
C GLY A 201 -5.14 17.01 -27.25
N ILE A 202 -4.30 16.27 -26.51
CA ILE A 202 -3.76 16.71 -25.21
C ILE A 202 -2.54 17.59 -25.47
N GLY A 203 -2.76 18.91 -25.52
CA GLY A 203 -1.68 19.87 -25.81
C GLY A 203 -0.78 20.21 -24.61
N SER A 204 -1.28 20.06 -23.38
CA SER A 204 -0.53 20.39 -22.15
C SER A 204 -1.07 19.62 -20.94
N GLY A 205 -0.28 19.57 -19.88
CA GLY A 205 -0.68 18.97 -18.60
C GLY A 205 -0.67 17.43 -18.60
N PRO A 206 -1.37 16.78 -17.64
CA PRO A 206 -1.28 15.34 -17.44
C PRO A 206 -1.77 14.51 -18.64
N VAL A 207 -0.94 13.55 -19.07
CA VAL A 207 -1.27 12.65 -20.20
C VAL A 207 -2.41 11.70 -19.86
N PHE A 208 -2.50 11.25 -18.61
CA PHE A 208 -3.49 10.25 -18.17
C PHE A 208 -4.72 10.91 -17.55
N CYS A 209 -5.63 11.33 -18.42
CA CYS A 209 -6.92 11.91 -18.05
C CYS A 209 -8.09 11.01 -18.44
N THR A 210 -9.19 11.11 -17.70
CA THR A 210 -10.48 10.53 -18.07
C THR A 210 -11.06 11.22 -19.31
N ARG A 211 -12.13 10.66 -19.89
CA ARG A 211 -12.85 11.27 -21.02
C ARG A 211 -13.32 12.72 -20.78
N TYR A 212 -13.43 13.12 -19.51
CA TYR A 212 -13.85 14.45 -19.08
C TYR A 212 -12.66 15.36 -18.72
N GLY A 213 -11.42 14.98 -19.05
CA GLY A 213 -10.23 15.79 -18.78
C GLY A 213 -9.73 15.74 -17.33
N LYS A 214 -10.44 15.06 -16.41
CA LYS A 214 -9.99 14.90 -15.02
C LYS A 214 -8.89 13.85 -14.92
N LEU A 215 -7.89 14.07 -14.08
CA LEU A 215 -6.86 13.07 -13.76
C LEU A 215 -7.50 11.74 -13.33
N MET A 216 -6.96 10.63 -13.83
CA MET A 216 -7.44 9.30 -13.49
C MET A 216 -7.24 8.97 -12.00
N ASP A 217 -8.27 8.42 -11.36
CA ASP A 217 -8.15 7.95 -9.99
C ASP A 217 -7.50 6.55 -9.90
N ARG A 218 -6.96 6.25 -8.72
CA ARG A 218 -6.23 4.99 -8.47
C ARG A 218 -7.11 3.76 -8.66
N GLY A 219 -8.39 3.81 -8.30
CA GLY A 219 -9.31 2.68 -8.44
C GLY A 219 -9.55 2.38 -9.90
N ASN A 220 -9.84 3.41 -10.70
CA ASN A 220 -10.03 3.30 -12.15
C ASN A 220 -8.81 2.71 -12.86
N ILE A 221 -7.60 3.13 -12.48
CA ILE A 221 -6.36 2.60 -13.05
C ILE A 221 -6.21 1.10 -12.73
N ASN A 222 -6.43 0.69 -11.49
CA ASN A 222 -6.35 -0.73 -11.11
C ASN A 222 -7.37 -1.56 -11.86
N VAL A 223 -8.63 -1.12 -11.91
CA VAL A 223 -9.70 -1.83 -12.64
C VAL A 223 -9.37 -1.97 -14.12
N ARG A 224 -8.84 -0.92 -14.76
CA ARG A 224 -8.43 -0.97 -16.18
C ARG A 224 -7.34 -1.99 -16.44
N ILE A 225 -6.29 -2.02 -15.61
CA ILE A 225 -5.19 -2.96 -15.78
C ILE A 225 -5.66 -4.38 -15.48
N GLN A 226 -6.42 -4.59 -14.40
CA GLN A 226 -7.00 -5.90 -14.05
C GLN A 226 -7.97 -6.41 -15.13
N SER A 227 -8.65 -5.52 -15.87
CA SER A 227 -9.51 -5.93 -16.98
C SER A 227 -8.78 -6.64 -18.13
N LEU A 228 -7.45 -6.62 -18.15
CA LEU A 228 -6.62 -7.35 -19.12
C LEU A 228 -6.29 -8.77 -18.67
N ALA A 229 -6.50 -9.11 -17.40
CA ALA A 229 -6.01 -10.35 -16.78
C ALA A 229 -6.49 -11.60 -17.54
N ARG A 230 -7.78 -11.67 -17.87
CA ARG A 230 -8.40 -12.80 -18.58
C ARG A 230 -7.78 -12.99 -19.96
N ASP A 231 -7.75 -11.94 -20.77
CA ASP A 231 -7.26 -12.00 -22.15
C ASP A 231 -5.75 -12.22 -22.22
N ALA A 232 -5.00 -11.65 -21.28
CA ALA A 232 -3.56 -11.87 -21.15
C ALA A 232 -3.21 -13.24 -20.54
N ARG A 233 -4.19 -13.97 -19.98
CA ARG A 233 -4.02 -15.20 -19.19
C ARG A 233 -3.02 -15.02 -18.04
N VAL A 234 -3.16 -13.92 -17.31
CA VAL A 234 -2.34 -13.57 -16.14
C VAL A 234 -3.25 -13.52 -14.91
N PRO A 235 -2.85 -14.07 -13.75
CA PRO A 235 -3.62 -13.94 -12.52
C PRO A 235 -3.98 -12.47 -12.22
N ALA A 236 -5.25 -12.19 -11.91
CA ALA A 236 -5.76 -10.83 -11.74
C ALA A 236 -5.05 -10.07 -10.61
N GLU A 237 -4.62 -10.77 -9.56
CA GLU A 237 -3.85 -10.23 -8.45
C GLU A 237 -2.50 -9.63 -8.88
N LYS A 238 -1.87 -10.14 -9.95
CA LYS A 238 -0.62 -9.60 -10.51
C LYS A 238 -0.85 -8.37 -11.39
N CYS A 239 -2.08 -8.15 -11.84
CA CYS A 239 -2.42 -7.14 -12.84
C CYS A 239 -2.67 -5.77 -12.20
N ASN A 240 -1.65 -5.19 -11.56
CA ASN A 240 -1.77 -3.90 -10.89
C ASN A 240 -0.48 -3.06 -11.04
N PRO A 241 -0.53 -1.72 -10.85
CA PRO A 241 0.64 -0.85 -10.99
C PRO A 241 1.82 -1.20 -10.08
N ARG A 242 1.57 -1.76 -8.88
CA ARG A 242 2.63 -2.12 -7.94
C ARG A 242 3.45 -3.30 -8.48
N CYS A 243 2.81 -4.36 -8.96
CA CYS A 243 3.49 -5.52 -9.53
C CYS A 243 4.26 -5.16 -10.81
N LEU A 244 3.69 -4.31 -11.68
CA LEU A 244 4.36 -3.79 -12.87
C LEU A 244 5.63 -3.01 -12.52
N ARG A 245 5.53 -2.08 -11.55
CA ARG A 245 6.68 -1.31 -11.06
C ARG A 245 7.73 -2.22 -10.43
N LYS A 246 7.33 -3.19 -9.60
CA LYS A 246 8.24 -4.17 -8.99
C LYS A 246 9.05 -4.92 -10.05
N LEU A 247 8.41 -5.39 -11.13
CA LEU A 247 9.12 -6.01 -12.27
C LEU A 247 10.15 -5.05 -12.90
N CYS A 248 9.79 -3.78 -13.09
CA CYS A 248 10.69 -2.77 -13.62
C CYS A 248 11.91 -2.57 -12.72
N THR A 249 11.69 -2.30 -11.43
CA THR A 249 12.73 -2.04 -10.45
C THR A 249 13.66 -3.26 -10.30
N ALA A 250 13.10 -4.45 -10.14
CA ALA A 250 13.89 -5.69 -10.03
C ALA A 250 14.74 -5.95 -11.28
N THR A 251 14.21 -5.67 -12.48
CA THR A 251 15.04 -5.77 -13.70
C THR A 251 16.19 -4.77 -13.67
N GLN A 252 15.94 -3.52 -13.30
CA GLN A 252 16.99 -2.50 -13.28
C GLN A 252 18.07 -2.81 -12.23
N GLU A 253 17.67 -3.29 -11.05
CA GLU A 253 18.58 -3.70 -9.99
C GLU A 253 19.44 -4.88 -10.42
N SER A 254 18.86 -5.92 -11.04
CA SER A 254 19.62 -7.05 -11.58
C SER A 254 20.64 -6.64 -12.64
N ILE A 255 20.28 -5.71 -13.54
CA ILE A 255 21.23 -5.19 -14.54
C ILE A 255 22.36 -4.41 -13.86
N ARG A 256 22.08 -3.58 -12.85
CA ARG A 256 23.11 -2.82 -12.11
C ARG A 256 24.05 -3.75 -11.36
N ALA A 257 23.52 -4.74 -10.63
CA ALA A 257 24.32 -5.71 -9.90
C ALA A 257 25.28 -6.49 -10.83
N ASN A 258 24.81 -6.87 -12.01
CA ASN A 258 25.67 -7.52 -13.01
C ASN A 258 26.79 -6.58 -13.52
N LEU A 259 26.50 -5.29 -13.68
CA LEU A 259 27.52 -4.31 -14.09
C LEU A 259 28.54 -4.03 -12.97
N GLU A 260 28.11 -3.97 -11.71
CA GLU A 260 28.98 -3.82 -10.55
C GLU A 260 29.94 -5.01 -10.44
N LEU A 261 29.42 -6.24 -10.55
CA LEU A 261 30.24 -7.46 -10.57
C LEU A 261 31.27 -7.45 -11.71
N LEU A 262 30.86 -7.03 -12.92
CA LEU A 262 31.79 -6.92 -14.05
C LEU A 262 32.88 -5.87 -13.81
N ALA A 263 32.55 -4.76 -13.14
CA ALA A 263 33.53 -3.73 -12.81
C ALA A 263 34.57 -4.24 -11.81
N GLU A 264 34.12 -4.94 -10.75
CA GLU A 264 34.98 -5.59 -9.77
C GLU A 264 35.91 -6.60 -10.43
N GLN A 265 35.36 -7.55 -11.22
CA GLN A 265 36.15 -8.54 -11.94
C GLN A 265 37.18 -7.92 -12.90
N THR A 266 36.82 -6.80 -13.53
CA THR A 266 37.74 -6.09 -14.44
C THR A 266 38.89 -5.45 -13.67
N TYR A 267 38.61 -4.89 -12.49
CA TYR A 267 39.62 -4.28 -11.63
C TYR A 267 40.53 -5.34 -11.00
N ASP A 268 39.98 -6.44 -10.51
CA ASP A 268 40.76 -7.54 -9.96
C ASP A 268 41.75 -8.08 -10.98
N ARG A 269 41.31 -8.34 -12.22
CA ARG A 269 42.21 -8.76 -13.32
C ARG A 269 43.32 -7.76 -13.61
N LEU A 270 43.06 -6.46 -13.48
CA LEU A 270 44.08 -5.43 -13.63
C LEU A 270 45.12 -5.55 -12.50
N LEU A 271 44.67 -5.69 -11.25
CA LEU A 271 45.55 -5.86 -10.09
C LEU A 271 46.38 -7.15 -10.17
N GLU A 272 45.77 -8.24 -10.66
CA GLU A 272 46.46 -9.51 -10.89
C GLU A 272 47.59 -9.36 -11.91
N ASN A 273 47.35 -8.65 -13.02
CA ASN A 273 48.38 -8.36 -14.02
C ASN A 273 49.51 -7.49 -13.45
N GLU A 274 49.20 -6.48 -12.63
CA GLU A 274 50.22 -5.66 -11.95
C GLU A 274 51.06 -6.52 -11.00
N ALA A 275 50.42 -7.38 -10.19
CA ALA A 275 51.09 -8.29 -9.27
C ALA A 275 52.00 -9.30 -10.00
N LEU A 276 51.58 -9.82 -11.16
CA LEU A 276 52.41 -10.71 -11.98
C LEU A 276 53.61 -9.97 -12.62
N THR A 277 53.46 -8.69 -12.92
CA THR A 277 54.49 -7.91 -13.64
C THR A 277 55.58 -7.37 -12.71
N VAL A 278 55.20 -6.81 -11.56
CA VAL A 278 56.12 -6.12 -10.64
C VAL A 278 56.07 -6.66 -9.20
N GLY A 279 55.20 -7.62 -8.91
CA GLY A 279 55.04 -8.17 -7.57
C GLY A 279 56.24 -9.02 -7.13
N TRP A 280 56.40 -9.16 -5.81
CA TRP A 280 57.44 -9.99 -5.22
C TRP A 280 57.24 -11.46 -5.60
N SER A 281 58.32 -12.09 -6.08
CA SER A 281 58.32 -13.47 -6.55
C SER A 281 57.73 -14.42 -5.50
N GLY A 282 56.60 -15.05 -5.81
CA GLY A 282 55.98 -16.10 -4.99
C GLY A 282 54.81 -15.69 -4.09
N CYS A 283 54.43 -14.41 -4.04
CA CYS A 283 53.31 -13.95 -3.21
C CYS A 283 51.92 -14.15 -3.83
N TYR A 284 51.78 -14.12 -5.16
CA TYR A 284 50.52 -14.32 -5.86
C TYR A 284 50.73 -15.36 -6.96
N LYS A 285 50.11 -16.54 -6.79
CA LYS A 285 50.05 -17.58 -7.82
C LYS A 285 48.64 -17.51 -8.35
N GLY A 286 48.47 -16.93 -9.55
CA GLY A 286 47.16 -16.62 -10.13
C GLY A 286 46.16 -17.76 -9.97
N GLY A 287 44.91 -17.40 -9.70
CA GLY A 287 43.81 -18.35 -9.51
C GLY A 287 43.52 -19.14 -10.79
N GLU A 288 44.28 -20.21 -11.01
CA GLU A 288 43.86 -21.34 -11.84
C GLU A 288 42.82 -22.14 -11.05
N GLU A 289 41.59 -21.65 -10.97
CA GLU A 289 40.39 -22.48 -10.73
C GLU A 289 39.14 -21.58 -10.85
N LEU A 290 38.67 -21.37 -12.08
CA LEU A 290 37.25 -21.17 -12.42
C LEU A 290 36.95 -21.78 -13.79
#